data_AF-A0A7W0VUZ0-F1
#
_entry.id   AF-A0A7W0VUZ0-F1
#
_cell.length_a   1.000
_cell.length_b   1.000
_cell.length_c   1.000
_cell.angle_alpha   90.00
_cell.angle_beta   90.00
_cell.angle_gamma   90.00
#
_symmetry.space_group_name_H-M   'P 1'
#
loop_
_entity.id
_entity.type
_entity.pdbx_description
1 polymer ?
#
loop_
_entity_poly.entity_id
_entity_poly.type
_entity_poly.pdbx_seq_one_letter_code
_entity_poly.pdbx_strand_id
1 'polypeptide(L)'
;MRSTLLATIAALGLVGCVGGISSEGGDPLDSPDGDGNDNGDNPAGSDLSAAKMLYDTTVHSIMVAKCTGGACHADTSTGATLTRFVASDAAKGWQTATNYTALVGNFASSAAPILTKVKAGGTLGHQGKTYTTDEETKITAWLNKEVELRNGQTSTPPPPPGGGGPETLSAATERVLSEFAGCMTKTDFDAANMAQAWGGMQAQNNQECDNCHATGAEGFVASRLSSQFWNIFSNKKYYFLQYMTVDLTMGAAAAKVVINTTSFRGVATAQDPHREHPTFNPTNNQGMNALNNFYNRTTAKKTAGTCGAPRPLQN
;
A
#
# COMPACT_ATOMS: atom_id res chain seq x y z
N MET A 1 27.74 60.43 16.21
CA MET A 1 26.42 59.78 16.39
C MET A 1 26.55 58.37 15.83
N ARG A 2 26.39 57.35 16.68
CA ARG A 2 26.69 55.95 16.37
C ARG A 2 25.51 55.28 15.66
N SER A 3 25.85 54.48 14.67
CA SER A 3 25.02 53.67 13.79
C SER A 3 24.16 52.64 14.53
N THR A 4 22.95 52.39 14.04
CA THR A 4 22.35 51.04 14.09
C THR A 4 21.31 50.91 12.97
N LEU A 5 21.68 50.20 11.89
CA LEU A 5 20.78 49.77 10.83
C LEU A 5 20.39 48.32 11.16
N LEU A 6 19.14 48.07 11.54
CA LEU A 6 18.60 46.71 11.66
C LEU A 6 18.02 46.31 10.30
N ALA A 7 18.65 45.36 9.63
CA ALA A 7 18.08 44.67 8.48
C ALA A 7 17.38 43.39 8.97
N THR A 8 16.06 43.36 8.92
CA THR A 8 15.25 42.17 9.20
C THR A 8 15.03 41.43 7.88
N ILE A 9 15.77 40.35 7.64
CA ILE A 9 15.51 39.42 6.54
C ILE A 9 14.43 38.45 7.02
N ALA A 10 13.18 38.71 6.67
CA ALA A 10 12.09 37.75 6.80
C ALA A 10 12.18 36.76 5.62
N ALA A 11 12.73 35.58 5.87
CA ALA A 11 12.69 34.47 4.92
C ALA A 11 11.27 33.88 4.91
N LEU A 12 10.41 34.39 4.03
CA LEU A 12 9.14 33.77 3.66
C LEU A 12 9.41 32.66 2.63
N GLY A 13 9.77 31.48 3.11
CA GLY A 13 9.78 30.24 2.34
C GLY A 13 8.39 29.61 2.33
N LEU A 14 7.42 30.23 1.65
CA LEU A 14 6.14 29.61 1.32
C LEU A 14 6.28 28.93 -0.05
N VAL A 15 6.74 27.68 -0.06
CA VAL A 15 6.52 26.78 -1.21
C VAL A 15 5.11 26.23 -1.06
N GLY A 16 4.12 27.04 -1.44
CA GLY A 16 2.76 26.58 -1.62
C GLY A 16 2.72 25.65 -2.82
N CYS A 17 2.46 24.35 -2.58
CA CYS A 17 1.98 23.46 -3.63
C CYS A 17 0.53 23.89 -3.95
N VAL A 18 0.39 24.90 -4.82
CA VAL A 18 -0.88 25.29 -5.41
C VAL A 18 -0.75 25.09 -6.92
N GLY A 19 -1.20 23.94 -7.40
CA GLY A 19 -1.59 23.70 -8.78
C GLY A 19 -2.81 22.81 -8.69
N GLY A 20 -4.02 23.29 -8.91
CA GLY A 20 -4.50 23.64 -10.24
C GLY A 20 -5.38 22.48 -10.72
N ILE A 21 -6.53 22.26 -10.08
CA ILE A 21 -7.54 21.32 -10.55
C ILE A 21 -8.21 21.97 -11.75
N SER A 22 -7.70 21.70 -12.94
CA SER A 22 -8.49 21.83 -14.17
C SER A 22 -9.43 20.63 -14.27
N SER A 23 -10.70 20.98 -14.36
CA SER A 23 -11.87 20.18 -14.69
C SER A 23 -11.75 19.44 -16.02
N GLU A 24 -12.43 18.29 -16.09
CA GLU A 24 -12.91 17.59 -17.30
C GLU A 24 -11.86 16.88 -18.17
N GLY A 25 -11.72 15.58 -17.94
CA GLY A 25 -11.23 14.60 -18.90
C GLY A 25 -11.76 13.23 -18.50
N GLY A 26 -12.66 12.64 -19.29
CA GLY A 26 -13.15 11.28 -19.06
C GLY A 26 -11.98 10.31 -18.95
N ASP A 27 -12.08 9.39 -18.01
CA ASP A 27 -11.04 8.41 -17.66
C ASP A 27 -10.60 7.63 -18.92
N PRO A 28 -9.40 7.88 -19.47
CA PRO A 28 -8.97 7.28 -20.72
C PRO A 28 -8.09 6.05 -20.46
N LEU A 29 -8.41 5.23 -19.45
CA LEU A 29 -7.62 4.05 -19.12
C LEU A 29 -8.51 2.83 -18.86
N ASP A 30 -8.65 2.00 -19.90
CA ASP A 30 -9.18 0.65 -19.79
C ASP A 30 -8.48 -0.12 -18.65
N SER A 31 -9.28 -0.69 -17.76
CA SER A 31 -8.80 -1.70 -16.81
C SER A 31 -8.13 -2.85 -17.58
N PRO A 32 -7.04 -3.48 -17.09
CA PRO A 32 -6.37 -4.58 -17.80
C PRO A 32 -7.25 -5.80 -18.01
N ASP A 33 -8.28 -5.95 -17.17
CA ASP A 33 -9.32 -6.98 -17.30
C ASP A 33 -10.50 -6.54 -18.18
N GLY A 34 -10.49 -5.30 -18.67
CA GLY A 34 -11.48 -4.74 -19.60
C GLY A 34 -12.86 -4.48 -18.99
N ASP A 35 -13.00 -4.50 -17.66
CA ASP A 35 -14.31 -4.39 -17.00
C ASP A 35 -14.76 -2.95 -16.70
N GLY A 36 -13.92 -1.97 -17.03
CA GLY A 36 -14.21 -0.55 -16.88
C GLY A 36 -14.40 -0.08 -15.43
N ASN A 37 -14.00 -0.86 -14.42
CA ASN A 37 -14.03 -0.46 -13.02
C ASN A 37 -12.66 -0.63 -12.35
N ASP A 38 -12.17 0.42 -11.74
CA ASP A 38 -10.89 0.48 -11.02
C ASP A 38 -11.03 0.02 -9.56
N ASN A 39 -11.83 -1.02 -9.30
CA ASN A 39 -12.24 -1.49 -7.96
C ASN A 39 -11.13 -2.20 -7.14
N GLY A 40 -9.86 -1.78 -7.30
CA GLY A 40 -8.66 -2.47 -6.85
C GLY A 40 -8.46 -3.75 -7.66
N ASP A 41 -7.22 -4.13 -7.96
CA ASP A 41 -6.93 -5.30 -8.81
C ASP A 41 -7.77 -6.50 -8.38
N ASN A 42 -8.68 -6.91 -9.27
CA ASN A 42 -9.44 -8.14 -9.19
C ASN A 42 -8.88 -9.08 -10.25
N PRO A 43 -7.64 -9.57 -10.10
CA PRO A 43 -6.94 -10.27 -11.17
C PRO A 43 -7.64 -11.57 -11.58
N ALA A 44 -8.49 -12.12 -10.70
CA ALA A 44 -9.32 -13.28 -10.97
C ALA A 44 -10.64 -12.96 -11.70
N GLY A 45 -10.98 -11.68 -11.95
CA GLY A 45 -12.25 -11.26 -12.54
C GLY A 45 -13.48 -11.74 -11.74
N SER A 46 -13.31 -11.99 -10.44
CA SER A 46 -14.32 -12.61 -9.60
C SER A 46 -15.38 -11.60 -9.15
N ASP A 47 -16.61 -12.04 -8.92
CA ASP A 47 -17.63 -11.14 -8.38
C ASP A 47 -17.29 -10.75 -6.93
N LEU A 48 -16.96 -9.47 -6.72
CA LEU A 48 -16.62 -8.89 -5.40
C LEU A 48 -17.85 -8.44 -4.60
N SER A 49 -19.08 -8.65 -5.10
CA SER A 49 -20.33 -8.16 -4.49
C SER A 49 -20.48 -8.55 -3.00
N ALA A 50 -20.07 -9.77 -2.63
CA ALA A 50 -20.14 -10.23 -1.24
C ALA A 50 -19.12 -9.52 -0.33
N ALA A 51 -17.89 -9.26 -0.80
CA ALA A 51 -16.91 -8.47 -0.04
C ALA A 51 -17.38 -7.01 0.10
N LYS A 52 -17.87 -6.43 -0.99
CA LYS A 52 -18.44 -5.09 -1.01
C LYS A 52 -19.62 -4.96 -0.03
N MET A 53 -20.51 -5.95 0.02
CA MET A 53 -21.63 -5.96 0.96
C MET A 53 -21.14 -5.96 2.42
N LEU A 54 -20.11 -6.74 2.76
CA LEU A 54 -19.50 -6.70 4.10
C LEU A 54 -18.92 -5.32 4.41
N TYR A 55 -18.28 -4.68 3.43
CA TYR A 55 -17.77 -3.32 3.59
C TYR A 55 -18.91 -2.33 3.86
N ASP A 56 -19.88 -2.27 2.94
CA ASP A 56 -20.98 -1.29 2.96
C ASP A 56 -21.80 -1.38 4.25
N THR A 57 -22.09 -2.61 4.70
CA THR A 57 -22.98 -2.85 5.84
C THR A 57 -22.27 -2.79 7.19
N THR A 58 -20.94 -2.98 7.22
CA THR A 58 -20.20 -3.06 8.49
C THR A 58 -18.98 -2.16 8.53
N VAL A 59 -17.99 -2.39 7.67
CA VAL A 59 -16.66 -1.75 7.76
C VAL A 59 -16.72 -0.25 7.53
N HIS A 60 -17.56 0.22 6.60
CA HIS A 60 -17.70 1.65 6.30
C HIS A 60 -18.04 2.45 7.56
N SER A 61 -19.08 2.03 8.29
CA SER A 61 -19.49 2.69 9.54
C SER A 61 -18.40 2.68 10.62
N ILE A 62 -17.60 1.62 10.69
CA ILE A 62 -16.47 1.51 11.62
C ILE A 62 -15.36 2.50 11.23
N MET A 63 -15.01 2.56 9.94
CA MET A 63 -14.02 3.53 9.43
C MET A 63 -14.49 4.96 9.63
N VAL A 64 -15.77 5.26 9.37
CA VAL A 64 -16.35 6.57 9.66
C VAL A 64 -16.20 6.90 11.14
N ALA A 65 -16.59 6.01 12.04
CA ALA A 65 -16.52 6.28 13.48
C ALA A 65 -15.09 6.42 14.02
N LYS A 66 -14.13 5.66 13.50
CA LYS A 66 -12.78 5.54 14.08
C LYS A 66 -11.74 6.39 13.38
N CYS A 67 -11.84 6.56 12.07
CA CYS A 67 -10.79 7.15 11.25
C CYS A 67 -11.11 8.60 10.81
N THR A 68 -12.37 9.06 10.91
CA THR A 68 -12.73 10.45 10.57
C THR A 68 -12.59 11.43 11.74
N GLY A 69 -12.42 10.94 12.97
CA GLY A 69 -12.40 11.79 14.16
C GLY A 69 -11.35 12.91 14.06
N GLY A 70 -11.78 14.18 14.18
CA GLY A 70 -10.91 15.34 13.97
C GLY A 70 -10.65 15.69 12.50
N ALA A 71 -11.43 15.11 11.57
CA ALA A 71 -11.24 15.21 10.11
C ALA A 71 -9.82 14.77 9.67
N CYS A 72 -9.31 13.67 10.25
CA CYS A 72 -7.97 13.18 9.90
C CYS A 72 -7.93 12.40 8.59
N HIS A 73 -8.93 11.57 8.30
CA HIS A 73 -8.94 10.73 7.08
C HIS A 73 -10.23 10.83 6.26
N ALA A 74 -11.13 11.75 6.61
CA ALA A 74 -12.35 11.97 5.83
C ALA A 74 -12.01 12.52 4.44
N ASP A 75 -12.78 12.15 3.43
CA ASP A 75 -12.63 12.66 2.06
C ASP A 75 -12.82 14.18 1.92
N THR A 76 -13.47 14.80 2.90
CA THR A 76 -13.66 16.25 3.02
C THR A 76 -12.57 16.98 3.82
N SER A 77 -11.58 16.26 4.34
CA SER A 77 -10.51 16.86 5.15
C SER A 77 -9.63 17.80 4.31
N THR A 78 -9.25 18.97 4.82
CA THR A 78 -8.48 19.97 4.03
C THR A 78 -6.98 20.00 4.34
N GLY A 79 -6.48 19.05 5.15
CA GLY A 79 -5.05 18.96 5.48
C GLY A 79 -4.25 18.35 4.33
N ALA A 80 -3.16 18.99 3.93
CA ALA A 80 -2.30 18.55 2.82
C ALA A 80 -1.50 17.27 3.12
N THR A 81 -1.43 16.84 4.39
CA THR A 81 -0.70 15.64 4.85
C THR A 81 -1.65 14.55 5.35
N LEU A 82 -2.92 14.62 4.98
CA LEU A 82 -3.95 13.72 5.45
C LEU A 82 -4.39 12.85 4.30
N THR A 83 -4.07 11.55 4.36
CA THR A 83 -4.61 10.62 3.38
C THR A 83 -6.12 10.49 3.55
N ARG A 84 -6.86 10.74 2.47
CA ARG A 84 -8.33 10.88 2.45
C ARG A 84 -9.03 9.59 2.06
N PHE A 85 -8.88 8.55 2.88
CA PHE A 85 -9.37 7.21 2.52
C PHE A 85 -10.74 6.85 3.11
N VAL A 86 -11.40 7.74 3.85
CA VAL A 86 -12.74 7.51 4.39
C VAL A 86 -13.74 8.39 3.64
N ALA A 87 -14.41 7.80 2.65
CA ALA A 87 -15.47 8.48 1.92
C ALA A 87 -16.74 8.64 2.76
N SER A 88 -17.49 9.72 2.49
CA SER A 88 -18.79 9.97 3.13
C SER A 88 -19.86 8.94 2.73
N ASP A 89 -19.78 8.37 1.53
CA ASP A 89 -20.65 7.29 1.07
C ASP A 89 -19.94 5.93 1.04
N ALA A 90 -20.69 4.86 1.30
CA ALA A 90 -20.14 3.51 1.38
C ALA A 90 -19.61 2.97 0.05
N ALA A 91 -20.28 3.31 -1.07
CA ALA A 91 -19.91 2.78 -2.38
C ALA A 91 -18.54 3.28 -2.83
N LYS A 92 -18.31 4.59 -2.78
CA LYS A 92 -17.00 5.22 -2.99
C LYS A 92 -16.01 4.81 -1.90
N GLY A 93 -16.48 4.64 -0.67
CA GLY A 93 -15.65 4.21 0.46
C GLY A 93 -14.98 2.88 0.20
N TRP A 94 -15.72 1.91 -0.33
CA TRP A 94 -15.18 0.61 -0.67
C TRP A 94 -14.06 0.73 -1.71
N GLN A 95 -14.34 1.39 -2.84
CA GLN A 95 -13.36 1.62 -3.91
C GLN A 95 -12.09 2.31 -3.39
N THR A 96 -12.27 3.39 -2.62
CA THR A 96 -11.17 4.16 -2.03
C THR A 96 -10.35 3.30 -1.07
N ALA A 97 -11.01 2.49 -0.24
CA ALA A 97 -10.34 1.63 0.73
C ALA A 97 -9.55 0.51 0.04
N THR A 98 -10.13 -0.15 -0.96
CA THR A 98 -9.49 -1.26 -1.68
C THR A 98 -8.37 -0.80 -2.60
N ASN A 99 -8.40 0.45 -3.09
CA ASN A 99 -7.32 1.05 -3.87
C ASN A 99 -6.16 1.57 -3.02
N TYR A 100 -6.37 1.75 -1.72
CA TYR A 100 -5.32 2.22 -0.82
C TYR A 100 -4.65 1.04 -0.12
N THR A 101 -3.63 0.45 -0.76
CA THR A 101 -2.77 -0.61 -0.18
C THR A 101 -2.21 -0.21 1.18
N ALA A 102 -1.99 1.08 1.41
CA ALA A 102 -1.53 1.57 2.70
C ALA A 102 -2.61 1.55 3.82
N LEU A 103 -3.83 1.14 3.50
CA LEU A 103 -4.90 0.78 4.43
C LEU A 103 -5.09 -0.74 4.49
N VAL A 104 -5.18 -1.41 3.33
CA VAL A 104 -5.61 -2.83 3.27
C VAL A 104 -4.45 -3.82 3.11
N GLY A 105 -3.25 -3.37 2.77
CA GLY A 105 -2.11 -4.21 2.42
C GLY A 105 -2.45 -5.10 1.22
N ASN A 106 -2.17 -6.40 1.34
CA ASN A 106 -2.64 -7.42 0.39
C ASN A 106 -3.94 -8.10 0.87
N PHE A 107 -4.75 -7.40 1.67
CA PHE A 107 -5.96 -7.88 2.32
C PHE A 107 -5.78 -9.01 3.36
N ALA A 108 -4.56 -9.52 3.59
CA ALA A 108 -4.33 -10.48 4.67
C ALA A 108 -4.51 -9.80 6.04
N SER A 109 -5.48 -10.25 6.83
CA SER A 109 -5.87 -9.60 8.09
C SER A 109 -4.72 -9.50 9.12
N SER A 110 -3.75 -10.43 9.10
CA SER A 110 -2.56 -10.37 9.97
C SER A 110 -1.61 -9.21 9.67
N ALA A 111 -1.68 -8.67 8.45
CA ALA A 111 -0.77 -7.66 7.92
C ALA A 111 -1.47 -6.34 7.56
N ALA A 112 -2.79 -6.34 7.40
CA ALA A 112 -3.54 -5.19 6.93
C ALA A 112 -3.41 -3.98 7.89
N PRO A 113 -2.88 -2.83 7.43
CA PRO A 113 -2.67 -1.63 8.25
C PRO A 113 -3.92 -1.12 8.98
N ILE A 114 -5.09 -1.27 8.37
CA ILE A 114 -6.38 -0.96 9.00
C ILE A 114 -6.49 -1.64 10.36
N LEU A 115 -6.10 -2.92 10.45
CA LEU A 115 -6.03 -3.64 11.72
C LEU A 115 -4.74 -3.33 12.47
N THR A 116 -3.56 -3.46 11.87
CA THR A 116 -2.30 -3.44 12.62
C THR A 116 -1.91 -2.08 13.22
N LYS A 117 -2.35 -0.96 12.62
CA LYS A 117 -2.09 0.39 13.17
C LYS A 117 -3.10 0.82 14.24
N VAL A 118 -4.34 0.37 14.14
CA VAL A 118 -5.43 0.77 15.05
C VAL A 118 -5.61 -0.24 16.19
N LYS A 119 -5.30 -1.52 15.96
CA LYS A 119 -5.34 -2.57 16.97
C LYS A 119 -4.30 -2.29 18.05
N ALA A 120 -4.78 -2.28 19.29
CA ALA A 120 -3.97 -2.01 20.47
C ALA A 120 -2.92 -3.12 20.67
N GLY A 121 -1.66 -2.80 20.40
CA GLY A 121 -0.50 -3.62 20.74
C GLY A 121 0.71 -2.83 21.26
N GLY A 122 0.62 -1.50 21.28
CA GLY A 122 1.60 -0.58 21.89
C GLY A 122 0.85 0.60 22.51
N THR A 123 1.50 1.30 23.45
CA THR A 123 0.90 2.19 24.47
C THR A 123 -0.03 3.30 24.00
N LEU A 124 -0.17 3.55 22.70
CA LEU A 124 -1.11 4.52 22.15
C LEU A 124 -1.49 4.03 20.74
N GLY A 125 -2.62 3.31 20.58
CA GLY A 125 -3.16 2.98 19.25
C GLY A 125 -3.21 4.22 18.33
N HIS A 126 -3.37 4.08 17.01
CA HIS A 126 -3.27 5.22 16.09
C HIS A 126 -4.05 6.46 16.58
N GLN A 127 -3.34 7.50 17.06
CA GLN A 127 -3.92 8.69 17.71
C GLN A 127 -4.90 8.38 18.87
N GLY A 128 -4.57 7.40 19.72
CA GLY A 128 -5.40 6.94 20.83
C GLY A 128 -6.66 6.18 20.41
N LYS A 129 -6.80 5.82 19.13
CA LYS A 129 -7.92 5.02 18.63
C LYS A 129 -7.68 3.53 18.83
N THR A 130 -8.76 2.80 19.09
CA THR A 130 -8.80 1.34 19.17
C THR A 130 -10.10 0.81 18.57
N TYR A 131 -10.06 -0.45 18.12
CA TYR A 131 -11.24 -1.22 17.78
C TYR A 131 -11.72 -2.05 18.98
N THR A 132 -13.03 -2.27 19.05
CA THR A 132 -13.63 -3.33 19.86
C THR A 132 -13.40 -4.68 19.20
N THR A 133 -13.55 -5.78 19.96
CA THR A 133 -13.44 -7.15 19.42
C THR A 133 -14.43 -7.40 18.27
N ASP A 134 -15.64 -6.86 18.37
CA ASP A 134 -16.66 -7.00 17.32
C ASP A 134 -16.27 -6.23 16.05
N GLU A 135 -15.70 -5.04 16.19
CA GLU A 135 -15.19 -4.24 15.06
C GLU A 135 -14.02 -4.95 14.37
N GLU A 136 -13.05 -5.49 15.13
CA GLU A 136 -11.95 -6.27 14.58
C GLU A 136 -12.44 -7.52 13.82
N THR A 137 -13.45 -8.20 14.36
CA THR A 137 -14.05 -9.39 13.75
C THR A 137 -14.69 -9.04 12.40
N LYS A 138 -15.43 -7.92 12.34
CA LYS A 138 -16.08 -7.45 11.11
C LYS A 138 -15.06 -7.04 10.04
N ILE A 139 -14.04 -6.27 10.42
CA ILE A 139 -12.95 -5.89 9.49
C ILE A 139 -12.21 -7.13 9.00
N THR A 140 -11.90 -8.09 9.89
CA THR A 140 -11.25 -9.36 9.52
C THR A 140 -12.12 -10.16 8.56
N ALA A 141 -13.44 -10.23 8.78
CA ALA A 141 -14.35 -10.93 7.89
C ALA A 141 -14.39 -10.31 6.48
N TRP A 142 -14.42 -8.98 6.39
CA TRP A 142 -14.33 -8.27 5.11
C TRP A 142 -13.00 -8.56 4.40
N LEU A 143 -11.87 -8.37 5.09
CA LEU A 143 -10.54 -8.63 4.54
C LEU A 143 -10.37 -10.07 4.05
N ASN A 144 -10.82 -11.06 4.83
CA ASN A 144 -10.78 -12.45 4.42
C ASN A 144 -11.63 -12.71 3.18
N LYS A 145 -12.80 -12.06 3.06
CA LYS A 145 -13.65 -12.18 1.87
C LYS A 145 -13.04 -11.50 0.64
N GLU A 146 -12.36 -10.37 0.79
CA GLU A 146 -11.57 -9.74 -0.28
C GLU A 146 -10.48 -10.69 -0.77
N VAL A 147 -9.69 -11.28 0.14
CA VAL A 147 -8.66 -12.26 -0.24
C VAL A 147 -9.28 -13.47 -0.93
N GLU A 148 -10.35 -14.04 -0.39
CA GLU A 148 -11.04 -15.19 -0.98
C GLU A 148 -11.45 -14.92 -2.44
N LEU A 149 -12.20 -13.83 -2.68
CA LEU A 149 -12.76 -13.53 -3.99
C LEU A 149 -11.72 -13.06 -4.99
N ARG A 150 -10.80 -12.16 -4.61
CA ARG A 150 -9.75 -11.66 -5.53
C ARG A 150 -8.78 -12.75 -6.00
N ASN A 151 -8.73 -13.87 -5.28
CA ASN A 151 -7.93 -15.03 -5.63
C ASN A 151 -8.74 -16.17 -6.26
N GLY A 152 -9.99 -15.90 -6.67
CA GLY A 152 -10.84 -16.88 -7.35
C GLY A 152 -11.23 -18.08 -6.50
N GLN A 153 -11.08 -17.98 -5.17
CA GLN A 153 -11.47 -19.06 -4.27
C GLN A 153 -12.96 -18.91 -3.96
N THR A 154 -13.79 -19.83 -4.45
CA THR A 154 -15.25 -19.82 -4.19
C THR A 154 -15.65 -20.66 -2.97
N SER A 155 -14.67 -21.26 -2.27
CA SER A 155 -14.88 -22.09 -1.10
C SER A 155 -13.68 -22.06 -0.16
N THR A 156 -13.94 -21.92 1.14
CA THR A 156 -12.95 -22.27 2.18
C THR A 156 -12.49 -23.72 1.97
N PRO A 157 -11.17 -24.01 1.93
CA PRO A 157 -10.72 -25.39 1.82
C PRO A 157 -11.26 -26.20 3.01
N PRO A 158 -11.81 -27.41 2.81
CA PRO A 158 -12.17 -28.26 3.92
C PRO A 158 -10.91 -28.57 4.75
N PRO A 159 -10.99 -28.59 6.09
CA PRO A 159 -9.84 -28.93 6.91
C PRO A 159 -9.37 -30.35 6.56
N PRO A 160 -8.05 -30.59 6.35
CA PRO A 160 -7.55 -31.92 6.09
C PRO A 160 -7.79 -32.80 7.33
N PRO A 161 -8.04 -34.10 7.14
CA PRO A 161 -8.17 -35.00 8.26
C PRO A 161 -6.80 -35.17 8.94
N GLY A 162 -6.67 -34.66 10.17
CA GLY A 162 -5.50 -34.90 11.03
C GLY A 162 -4.73 -33.65 11.44
N GLY A 163 -5.27 -32.89 12.41
CA GLY A 163 -4.52 -32.08 13.38
C GLY A 163 -3.67 -30.88 12.92
N GLY A 164 -3.27 -30.81 11.65
CA GLY A 164 -2.67 -29.63 11.03
C GLY A 164 -3.63 -29.14 9.97
N GLY A 165 -4.44 -28.13 10.28
CA GLY A 165 -5.35 -27.51 9.32
C GLY A 165 -4.62 -27.09 8.03
N PRO A 166 -5.32 -26.89 6.91
CA PRO A 166 -4.68 -26.39 5.71
C PRO A 166 -4.14 -24.99 6.02
N GLU A 167 -2.97 -24.66 5.49
CA GLU A 167 -2.40 -23.32 5.68
C GLU A 167 -3.42 -22.27 5.22
N THR A 168 -3.74 -21.31 6.10
CA THR A 168 -4.63 -20.20 5.74
C THR A 168 -3.93 -19.27 4.75
N LEU A 169 -4.68 -18.55 3.92
CA LEU A 169 -4.10 -17.58 2.98
C LEU A 169 -3.26 -16.49 3.68
N SER A 170 -3.67 -16.09 4.88
CA SER A 170 -2.91 -15.17 5.72
C SER A 170 -1.59 -15.79 6.17
N ALA A 171 -1.59 -17.06 6.59
CA ALA A 171 -0.36 -17.76 6.96
C ALA A 171 0.58 -17.93 5.75
N ALA A 172 0.02 -18.28 4.58
CA ALA A 172 0.78 -18.36 3.33
C ALA A 172 1.42 -17.02 2.95
N THR A 173 0.69 -15.91 3.11
CA THR A 173 1.23 -14.55 2.92
C THR A 173 2.47 -14.33 3.79
N GLU A 174 2.35 -14.55 5.11
CA GLU A 174 3.46 -14.32 6.05
C GLU A 174 4.68 -15.21 5.73
N ARG A 175 4.43 -16.48 5.41
CA ARG A 175 5.48 -17.44 5.05
C ARG A 175 6.24 -16.96 3.80
N VAL A 176 5.52 -16.71 2.71
CA VAL A 176 6.13 -16.37 1.41
C VAL A 176 6.83 -15.00 1.47
N LEU A 177 6.27 -14.02 2.18
CA LEU A 177 6.94 -12.74 2.43
C LEU A 177 8.24 -12.95 3.22
N SER A 178 8.23 -13.76 4.28
CA SER A 178 9.41 -14.03 5.11
C SER A 178 10.50 -14.77 4.34
N GLU A 179 10.13 -15.76 3.52
CA GLU A 179 11.05 -16.47 2.62
C GLU A 179 11.69 -15.51 1.62
N PHE A 180 10.88 -14.68 0.95
CA PHE A 180 11.37 -13.72 -0.04
C PHE A 180 12.30 -12.67 0.63
N ALA A 181 11.92 -12.16 1.79
CA ALA A 181 12.72 -11.23 2.58
C ALA A 181 14.05 -11.80 3.06
N GLY A 182 14.15 -13.13 3.23
CA GLY A 182 15.41 -13.85 3.49
C GLY A 182 16.33 -13.94 2.27
N CYS A 183 15.79 -13.82 1.06
CA CYS A 183 16.55 -13.80 -0.20
C CYS A 183 17.05 -12.40 -0.58
N MET A 184 16.38 -11.35 -0.10
CA MET A 184 16.74 -9.97 -0.39
C MET A 184 18.09 -9.60 0.24
N THR A 185 18.95 -8.90 -0.49
CA THR A 185 20.17 -8.30 0.07
C THR A 185 20.31 -6.83 -0.34
N LYS A 186 20.97 -6.05 0.51
CA LYS A 186 21.29 -4.66 0.17
C LYS A 186 22.14 -4.57 -1.10
N THR A 187 23.06 -5.50 -1.31
CA THR A 187 23.88 -5.58 -2.52
C THR A 187 23.04 -5.70 -3.79
N ASP A 188 22.02 -6.57 -3.79
CA ASP A 188 21.14 -6.72 -4.97
C ASP A 188 20.27 -5.48 -5.17
N PHE A 189 19.82 -4.86 -4.07
CA PHE A 189 19.06 -3.61 -4.09
C PHE A 189 19.87 -2.45 -4.69
N ASP A 190 21.13 -2.32 -4.26
CA ASP A 190 22.09 -1.34 -4.81
C ASP A 190 22.39 -1.65 -6.28
N ALA A 191 22.66 -2.91 -6.64
CA ALA A 191 22.93 -3.33 -8.00
C ALA A 191 21.74 -3.17 -8.94
N ALA A 192 20.51 -3.23 -8.41
CA ALA A 192 19.28 -2.93 -9.13
C ALA A 192 19.03 -1.43 -9.30
N ASN A 193 19.86 -0.57 -8.69
CA ASN A 193 19.73 0.89 -8.69
C ASN A 193 18.41 1.40 -8.09
N MET A 194 17.81 0.66 -7.14
CA MET A 194 16.50 0.97 -6.56
C MET A 194 16.41 2.39 -6.01
N ALA A 195 17.43 2.83 -5.26
CA ALA A 195 17.42 4.13 -4.60
C ALA A 195 17.46 5.31 -5.57
N GLN A 196 18.39 5.31 -6.52
CA GLN A 196 18.49 6.41 -7.49
C GLN A 196 17.33 6.40 -8.46
N ALA A 197 16.87 5.21 -8.89
CA ALA A 197 15.76 5.11 -9.83
C ALA A 197 14.45 5.62 -9.24
N TRP A 198 14.05 5.15 -8.05
CA TRP A 198 12.80 5.60 -7.43
C TRP A 198 12.93 7.01 -6.85
N GLY A 199 13.99 7.30 -6.08
CA GLY A 199 14.16 8.62 -5.47
C GLY A 199 14.28 9.73 -6.51
N GLY A 200 14.99 9.50 -7.61
CA GLY A 200 15.14 10.45 -8.71
C GLY A 200 14.07 10.35 -9.80
N MET A 201 13.02 9.55 -9.62
CA MET A 201 11.93 9.49 -10.58
C MET A 201 11.14 10.79 -10.54
N GLN A 202 10.98 11.42 -11.70
CA GLN A 202 10.19 12.63 -11.85
C GLN A 202 8.74 12.28 -12.20
N ALA A 203 7.80 12.88 -11.48
CA ALA A 203 6.40 12.91 -11.87
C ALA A 203 6.15 13.98 -12.95
N GLN A 204 4.94 14.04 -13.50
CA GLN A 204 4.57 14.98 -14.58
C GLN A 204 4.77 16.47 -14.22
N ASN A 205 4.78 16.82 -12.92
CA ASN A 205 5.04 18.18 -12.45
C ASN A 205 6.54 18.47 -12.20
N ASN A 206 7.44 17.62 -12.69
CA ASN A 206 8.91 17.72 -12.51
C ASN A 206 9.39 17.62 -11.05
N GLN A 207 8.54 17.17 -10.11
CA GLN A 207 8.97 16.85 -8.76
C GLN A 207 9.52 15.43 -8.70
N GLU A 208 10.56 15.24 -7.91
CA GLU A 208 11.14 13.93 -7.65
C GLU A 208 10.44 13.22 -6.50
N CYS A 209 10.34 11.89 -6.55
CA CYS A 209 9.72 11.15 -5.43
C CYS A 209 10.46 11.35 -4.11
N ASP A 210 11.79 11.52 -4.10
CA ASP A 210 12.59 11.78 -2.90
C ASP A 210 12.18 13.09 -2.19
N ASN A 211 11.69 14.09 -2.94
CA ASN A 211 11.27 15.38 -2.37
C ASN A 211 10.14 15.23 -1.34
N CYS A 212 9.31 14.19 -1.48
CA CYS A 212 8.17 13.93 -0.59
C CYS A 212 8.30 12.62 0.20
N HIS A 213 8.94 11.60 -0.38
CA HIS A 213 8.92 10.23 0.15
C HIS A 213 10.28 9.74 0.65
N ALA A 214 11.30 10.59 0.78
CA ALA A 214 12.61 10.18 1.29
C ALA A 214 12.51 9.41 2.63
N THR A 215 11.62 9.83 3.52
CA THR A 215 11.49 9.29 4.89
C THR A 215 10.34 8.30 5.07
N GLY A 216 9.59 7.96 4.01
CA GLY A 216 8.41 7.09 4.14
C GLY A 216 7.07 7.82 4.33
N ALA A 217 6.96 9.09 3.94
CA ALA A 217 5.69 9.83 4.07
C ALA A 217 4.54 9.12 3.31
N GLU A 218 3.32 9.21 3.85
CA GLU A 218 2.09 8.63 3.29
C GLU A 218 2.15 7.10 3.04
N GLY A 219 3.10 6.42 3.68
CA GLY A 219 3.29 4.98 3.55
C GLY A 219 4.03 4.52 2.31
N PHE A 220 4.73 5.44 1.66
CA PHE A 220 5.61 5.16 0.54
C PHE A 220 7.00 5.72 0.81
N VAL A 221 8.05 4.95 0.53
CA VAL A 221 9.44 5.36 0.74
C VAL A 221 10.20 5.34 -0.57
N ALA A 222 10.68 6.48 -1.03
CA ALA A 222 11.52 6.57 -2.22
C ALA A 222 12.68 7.50 -1.94
N SER A 223 13.75 6.99 -1.31
CA SER A 223 14.93 7.80 -1.01
C SER A 223 16.08 7.57 -1.99
N ARG A 224 16.76 8.66 -2.39
CA ARG A 224 18.07 8.59 -3.05
C ARG A 224 19.18 8.07 -2.11
N LEU A 225 18.97 8.13 -0.79
CA LEU A 225 19.85 7.53 0.21
C LEU A 225 19.57 6.03 0.31
N SER A 226 20.37 5.21 -0.39
CA SER A 226 20.12 3.77 -0.46
C SER A 226 20.03 3.07 0.89
N SER A 227 20.88 3.44 1.87
CA SER A 227 20.81 2.86 3.22
C SER A 227 19.47 3.12 3.90
N GLN A 228 18.95 4.34 3.78
CA GLN A 228 17.66 4.73 4.36
C GLN A 228 16.50 4.01 3.69
N PHE A 229 16.44 4.03 2.36
CA PHE A 229 15.40 3.34 1.62
C PHE A 229 15.45 1.84 1.91
N TRP A 230 16.62 1.20 1.79
CA TRP A 230 16.80 -0.21 2.12
C TRP A 230 16.33 -0.53 3.54
N ASN A 231 16.71 0.25 4.54
CA ASN A 231 16.35 -0.03 5.94
C ASN A 231 14.83 0.02 6.16
N ILE A 232 14.12 0.94 5.53
CA ILE A 232 12.65 1.01 5.65
C ILE A 232 12.01 -0.12 4.83
N PHE A 233 12.32 -0.19 3.54
CA PHE A 233 11.73 -1.15 2.60
C PHE A 233 11.96 -2.61 2.99
N SER A 234 13.19 -2.97 3.40
CA SER A 234 13.53 -4.36 3.70
C SER A 234 13.06 -4.86 5.06
N ASN A 235 12.63 -3.97 5.96
CA ASN A 235 12.23 -4.34 7.32
C ASN A 235 10.75 -4.09 7.62
N LYS A 236 10.10 -3.14 6.94
CA LYS A 236 8.73 -2.75 7.24
C LYS A 236 7.77 -3.27 6.18
N LYS A 237 6.94 -4.23 6.57
CA LYS A 237 5.98 -4.94 5.71
C LYS A 237 5.07 -3.98 4.96
N TYR A 238 4.59 -2.97 5.66
CA TYR A 238 3.76 -1.92 5.10
C TYR A 238 4.36 -1.23 3.87
N TYR A 239 5.64 -0.82 3.93
CA TYR A 239 6.32 -0.19 2.81
C TYR A 239 6.69 -1.19 1.72
N PHE A 240 7.07 -2.41 2.13
CA PHE A 240 7.33 -3.51 1.20
C PHE A 240 6.10 -3.78 0.31
N LEU A 241 4.91 -3.78 0.92
CA LEU A 241 3.66 -4.08 0.23
C LEU A 241 3.28 -3.05 -0.85
N GLN A 242 3.86 -1.83 -0.84
CA GLN A 242 3.70 -0.89 -1.97
C GLN A 242 4.42 -1.33 -3.23
N TYR A 243 5.54 -2.03 -3.10
CA TYR A 243 6.37 -2.45 -4.22
C TYR A 243 6.04 -3.87 -4.69
N MET A 244 5.71 -4.73 -3.75
CA MET A 244 5.53 -6.16 -3.95
C MET A 244 4.27 -6.63 -3.23
N THR A 245 3.57 -7.60 -3.78
CA THR A 245 2.41 -8.23 -3.13
C THR A 245 2.55 -9.75 -3.18
N VAL A 246 1.61 -10.48 -2.57
CA VAL A 246 1.55 -11.94 -2.65
C VAL A 246 0.42 -12.32 -3.60
N ASP A 247 0.78 -13.04 -4.66
CA ASP A 247 -0.16 -13.73 -5.52
C ASP A 247 -0.61 -15.02 -4.83
N LEU A 248 -1.91 -15.09 -4.53
CA LEU A 248 -2.57 -16.22 -3.88
C LEU A 248 -3.61 -16.89 -4.81
N THR A 249 -3.64 -16.52 -6.09
CA THR A 249 -4.66 -16.97 -7.07
C THR A 249 -4.67 -18.48 -7.25
N MET A 250 -3.52 -19.13 -7.04
CA MET A 250 -3.36 -20.59 -7.11
C MET A 250 -3.43 -21.27 -5.72
N GLY A 251 -3.86 -20.54 -4.69
CA GLY A 251 -4.00 -21.00 -3.31
C GLY A 251 -2.70 -20.97 -2.48
N ALA A 252 -2.84 -21.26 -1.18
CA ALA A 252 -1.78 -21.14 -0.17
C ALA A 252 -0.46 -21.85 -0.55
N ALA A 253 -0.54 -23.07 -1.09
CA ALA A 253 0.63 -23.87 -1.44
C ALA A 253 1.43 -23.31 -2.61
N ALA A 254 0.77 -22.60 -3.54
CA ALA A 254 1.39 -22.00 -4.73
C ALA A 254 1.65 -20.49 -4.57
N ALA A 255 1.44 -19.95 -3.35
CA ALA A 255 1.63 -18.56 -3.03
C ALA A 255 3.05 -18.07 -3.38
N LYS A 256 3.16 -16.90 -4.00
CA LYS A 256 4.45 -16.30 -4.42
C LYS A 256 4.41 -14.78 -4.29
N VAL A 257 5.58 -14.18 -4.04
CA VAL A 257 5.71 -12.72 -4.15
C VAL A 257 5.69 -12.34 -5.63
N VAL A 258 4.98 -11.28 -5.96
CA VAL A 258 4.96 -10.63 -7.28
C VAL A 258 5.11 -9.11 -7.10
N ILE A 259 5.39 -8.37 -8.17
CA ILE A 259 5.41 -6.91 -8.13
C ILE A 259 3.98 -6.38 -7.96
N ASN A 260 3.79 -5.39 -7.08
CA ASN A 260 2.48 -4.77 -6.83
C ASN A 260 2.21 -3.66 -7.87
N THR A 261 1.79 -4.03 -9.08
CA THR A 261 1.42 -3.06 -10.11
C THR A 261 0.12 -2.32 -9.79
N THR A 262 -0.77 -2.91 -8.99
CA THR A 262 -2.03 -2.29 -8.55
C THR A 262 -1.78 -1.00 -7.82
N SER A 263 -0.92 -1.06 -6.79
CA SER A 263 -0.71 0.07 -5.91
C SER A 263 -0.07 1.23 -6.65
N PHE A 264 0.77 0.96 -7.65
CA PHE A 264 1.37 2.01 -8.46
C PHE A 264 0.37 2.64 -9.41
N ARG A 265 -0.55 1.86 -9.99
CA ARG A 265 -1.56 2.39 -10.91
C ARG A 265 -2.38 3.49 -10.25
N GLY A 266 -2.99 3.22 -9.08
CA GLY A 266 -3.87 4.20 -8.45
C GLY A 266 -3.17 5.51 -8.10
N VAL A 267 -1.92 5.45 -7.63
CA VAL A 267 -1.11 6.66 -7.34
C VAL A 267 -0.68 7.35 -8.64
N ALA A 268 -0.25 6.59 -9.63
CA ALA A 268 0.26 7.12 -10.90
C ALA A 268 -0.81 7.79 -11.76
N THR A 269 -2.08 7.43 -11.59
CA THR A 269 -3.23 7.95 -12.33
C THR A 269 -4.11 8.89 -11.50
N ALA A 270 -3.68 9.26 -10.28
CA ALA A 270 -4.41 10.12 -9.36
C ALA A 270 -5.83 9.61 -9.01
N GLN A 271 -6.02 8.29 -8.98
CA GLN A 271 -7.25 7.66 -8.48
C GLN A 271 -7.40 7.92 -6.98
N ASP A 272 -8.63 7.96 -6.47
CA ASP A 272 -8.88 8.12 -5.04
C ASP A 272 -8.15 7.04 -4.21
N PRO A 273 -7.51 7.41 -3.08
CA PRO A 273 -7.48 8.73 -2.43
C PRO A 273 -6.34 9.67 -2.90
N HIS A 274 -5.68 9.37 -4.02
CA HIS A 274 -4.46 10.01 -4.50
C HIS A 274 -4.66 11.18 -5.49
N ARG A 275 -5.85 11.82 -5.52
CA ARG A 275 -6.17 12.91 -6.47
C ARG A 275 -5.16 14.06 -6.48
N GLU A 276 -4.51 14.31 -5.34
CA GLU A 276 -3.54 15.41 -5.18
C GLU A 276 -2.10 14.97 -5.50
N HIS A 277 -1.86 13.68 -5.76
CA HIS A 277 -0.53 13.16 -6.09
C HIS A 277 -0.18 13.43 -7.56
N PRO A 278 1.02 13.96 -7.86
CA PRO A 278 1.49 14.11 -9.23
C PRO A 278 1.53 12.76 -9.98
N THR A 279 0.94 12.71 -11.16
CA THR A 279 0.88 11.48 -11.96
C THR A 279 2.24 11.11 -12.56
N PHE A 280 2.42 9.83 -12.90
CA PHE A 280 3.61 9.31 -13.58
C PHE A 280 3.23 8.09 -14.43
N ASN A 281 4.15 7.55 -15.24
CA ASN A 281 3.87 6.33 -16.01
C ASN A 281 3.95 5.10 -15.07
N PRO A 282 2.88 4.32 -14.82
CA PRO A 282 2.91 3.22 -13.85
C PRO A 282 3.64 1.97 -14.33
N THR A 283 3.93 1.82 -15.62
CA THR A 283 4.43 0.56 -16.21
C THR A 283 5.83 0.68 -16.76
N ASN A 284 6.14 1.77 -17.45
CA ASN A 284 7.43 1.98 -18.11
C ASN A 284 8.11 3.24 -17.57
N ASN A 285 8.83 3.08 -16.46
CA ASN A 285 9.64 4.12 -15.86
C ASN A 285 10.91 3.52 -15.23
N GLN A 286 11.86 4.38 -14.87
CA GLN A 286 13.13 3.95 -14.28
C GLN A 286 12.97 3.19 -12.95
N GLY A 287 12.02 3.58 -12.10
CA GLY A 287 11.70 2.91 -10.85
C GLY A 287 11.20 1.48 -11.06
N MET A 288 10.28 1.27 -12.01
CA MET A 288 9.78 -0.05 -12.38
C MET A 288 10.87 -0.93 -13.01
N ASN A 289 11.77 -0.35 -13.82
CA ASN A 289 12.93 -1.09 -14.34
C ASN A 289 13.86 -1.57 -13.21
N ALA A 290 14.15 -0.70 -12.24
CA ALA A 290 14.93 -1.06 -11.05
C ALA A 290 14.22 -2.10 -10.18
N LEU A 291 12.91 -1.96 -9.98
CA LEU A 291 12.09 -2.89 -9.21
C LEU A 291 12.07 -4.29 -9.84
N ASN A 292 11.88 -4.37 -11.16
CA ASN A 292 11.97 -5.63 -11.91
C ASN A 292 13.36 -6.28 -11.78
N ASN A 293 14.44 -5.49 -11.91
CA ASN A 293 15.80 -5.99 -11.74
C ASN A 293 16.03 -6.55 -10.33
N PHE A 294 15.57 -5.82 -9.29
CA PHE A 294 15.66 -6.28 -7.91
C PHE A 294 14.84 -7.56 -7.66
N TYR A 295 13.61 -7.60 -8.15
CA TYR A 295 12.72 -8.77 -8.07
C TYR A 295 13.35 -10.00 -8.73
N ASN A 296 13.89 -9.85 -9.95
CA ASN A 296 14.51 -10.93 -10.69
C ASN A 296 15.75 -11.48 -9.98
N ARG A 297 16.60 -10.61 -9.41
CA ARG A 297 17.76 -11.02 -8.61
C ARG A 297 17.35 -11.81 -7.37
N THR A 298 16.35 -11.31 -6.64
CA THR A 298 15.84 -11.95 -5.43
C THR A 298 15.22 -13.32 -5.74
N THR A 299 14.41 -13.39 -6.80
CA THR A 299 13.78 -14.64 -7.26
C THR A 299 14.82 -15.65 -7.74
N ALA A 300 15.87 -15.21 -8.45
CA ALA A 300 16.97 -16.08 -8.85
C ALA A 300 17.68 -16.72 -7.65
N LYS A 301 17.91 -15.97 -6.57
CA LYS A 301 18.45 -16.52 -5.31
C LYS A 301 17.51 -17.54 -4.67
N LYS A 302 16.20 -17.25 -4.67
CA LYS A 302 15.17 -18.18 -4.18
C LYS A 302 15.21 -19.50 -4.95
N THR A 303 15.21 -19.44 -6.27
CA THR A 303 15.29 -20.63 -7.14
C THR A 303 16.60 -21.39 -6.97
N ALA A 304 17.71 -20.68 -6.77
CA ALA A 304 19.02 -21.30 -6.57
C ALA A 304 19.23 -21.89 -5.15
N GLY A 305 18.31 -21.64 -4.20
CA GLY A 305 18.46 -22.08 -2.81
C GLY A 305 19.59 -21.37 -2.06
N THR A 306 19.96 -20.16 -2.48
CA THR A 306 21.09 -19.39 -1.90
C THR A 306 20.65 -18.26 -0.97
N CYS A 307 19.38 -18.28 -0.55
CA CYS A 307 18.83 -17.31 0.39
C CYS A 307 19.37 -17.50 1.80
N GLY A 308 19.30 -16.44 2.61
CA GLY A 308 19.41 -16.57 4.05
C GLY A 308 18.18 -17.25 4.65
N ALA A 309 18.18 -17.41 5.97
CA ALA A 309 17.00 -17.88 6.69
C ALA A 309 15.80 -16.95 6.44
N PRO A 310 14.56 -17.49 6.43
CA PRO A 310 13.36 -16.66 6.35
C PRO A 310 13.38 -15.57 7.43
N ARG A 311 13.01 -14.35 7.02
CA ARG A 311 13.10 -13.17 7.87
C ARG A 311 11.77 -12.42 7.86
N PRO A 312 10.99 -12.47 8.96
CA PRO A 312 9.72 -11.77 9.03
C PRO A 312 9.89 -10.26 8.85
N LEU A 313 9.03 -9.66 8.02
CA LEU A 313 8.89 -8.22 7.92
C LEU A 313 8.09 -7.70 9.11
N GLN A 314 8.55 -6.61 9.71
CA GLN A 314 7.90 -5.96 10.84
C GLN A 314 6.63 -5.24 10.36
N ASN A 315 5.55 -5.35 11.13
CA ASN A 315 4.35 -4.54 10.92
C ASN A 315 4.62 -3.06 11.22
#